data_AF-A0A9Q8ZCP5-F1
#
_entry.id   AF-A0A9Q8ZCP5-F1
#
_cell.length_a   1.000
_cell.length_b   1.000
_cell.length_c   1.000
_cell.angle_alpha   90.00
_cell.angle_beta   90.00
_cell.angle_gamma   90.00
#
_symmetry.space_group_name_H-M   'P 1'
#
loop_
_entity.id
_entity.type
_entity.pdbx_description
1 polymer ?
#
loop_
_entity_poly.entity_id
_entity_poly.type
_entity_poly.pdbx_seq_one_letter_code
_entity_poly.pdbx_strand_id
1 'polypeptide(L)'
;MFSKITSLALLTAASAAALPSSAPWTWEISGFSSVCTAATCRYSFNVSAPAGPSGQPAFDAEFCSGTSVQGGFKSCGVVGVDVPGDVQTQEFNQGFDIGAIISVRYSFKQGDITYTYTGNNSVAHTGQGPTAQFTIIPTEVTAVA
;
A
#
# COMPACT_ATOMS: atom_id res chain seq x y z
N MET A 1 17.44 -55.85 15.39
CA MET A 1 17.38 -54.63 14.55
C MET A 1 16.05 -53.96 14.81
N PHE A 2 16.01 -52.71 15.30
CA PHE A 2 14.96 -51.70 15.06
C PHE A 2 15.33 -50.48 15.90
N SER A 3 16.15 -49.60 15.33
CA SER A 3 16.54 -48.32 15.94
C SER A 3 15.40 -47.33 15.73
N LYS A 4 14.80 -46.84 16.81
CA LYS A 4 13.75 -45.81 16.77
C LYS A 4 14.43 -44.45 16.65
N ILE A 5 14.27 -43.81 15.50
CA ILE A 5 14.72 -42.44 15.26
C ILE A 5 13.63 -41.50 15.78
N THR A 6 13.93 -40.78 16.86
CA THR A 6 13.06 -39.75 17.43
C THR A 6 13.25 -38.46 16.65
N SER A 7 12.23 -38.03 15.92
CA SER A 7 12.21 -36.74 15.21
C SER A 7 12.01 -35.60 16.22
N LEU A 8 13.02 -34.74 16.38
CA LEU A 8 12.86 -33.43 17.02
C LEU A 8 12.19 -32.48 16.01
N ALA A 9 10.96 -32.06 16.29
CA ALA A 9 10.35 -30.94 15.62
C ALA A 9 10.91 -29.62 16.20
N LEU A 10 11.67 -28.87 15.41
CA LEU A 10 12.05 -27.50 15.76
C LEU A 10 10.81 -26.60 15.59
N LEU A 11 10.30 -26.07 16.69
CA LEU A 11 9.36 -24.95 16.68
C LEU A 11 10.14 -23.68 16.33
N THR A 12 10.00 -23.18 15.10
CA THR A 12 10.48 -21.85 14.74
C THR A 12 9.56 -20.83 15.41
N ALA A 13 10.05 -20.20 16.47
CA ALA A 13 9.39 -19.06 17.09
C ALA A 13 9.35 -17.91 16.06
N ALA A 14 8.15 -17.55 15.60
CA ALA A 14 7.94 -16.32 14.83
C ALA A 14 8.15 -15.14 15.80
N SER A 15 9.32 -14.50 15.72
CA SER A 15 9.59 -13.29 16.47
C SER A 15 8.76 -12.14 15.89
N ALA A 16 7.85 -11.58 16.69
CA ALA A 16 7.15 -10.36 16.32
C ALA A 16 8.16 -9.20 16.27
N ALA A 17 8.41 -8.66 15.08
CA ALA A 17 9.28 -7.49 14.91
C ALA A 17 8.61 -6.24 15.53
N ALA A 18 9.43 -5.35 16.10
CA ALA A 18 8.94 -4.11 16.69
C ALA A 18 8.31 -3.21 15.61
N LEU A 19 7.10 -2.73 15.86
CA LEU A 19 6.46 -1.75 14.98
C LEU A 19 7.14 -0.38 15.18
N PRO A 20 7.41 0.35 14.09
CA PRO A 20 8.06 1.66 14.17
C PRO A 20 7.17 2.77 14.75
N SER A 21 7.81 3.89 15.06
CA SER A 21 7.32 5.05 15.83
C SER A 21 5.96 5.62 15.40
N SER A 22 5.26 6.26 16.35
CA SER A 22 3.92 6.86 16.23
C SER A 22 3.86 8.23 15.54
N ALA A 23 4.97 8.73 14.97
CA ALA A 23 4.94 9.98 14.21
C ALA A 23 4.22 9.75 12.87
N PRO A 24 3.33 10.67 12.44
CA PRO A 24 2.62 10.49 11.18
C PRO A 24 3.60 10.53 10.01
N TRP A 25 3.53 9.50 9.16
CA TRP A 25 4.31 9.44 7.92
C TRP A 25 3.38 9.74 6.75
N THR A 26 3.53 10.91 6.14
CA THR A 26 2.59 11.37 5.11
C THR A 26 2.99 10.87 3.72
N TRP A 27 2.05 10.29 2.99
CA TRP A 27 2.16 9.95 1.57
C TRP A 27 1.37 10.95 0.75
N GLU A 28 2.01 11.56 -0.22
CA GLU A 28 1.43 12.57 -1.11
C GLU A 28 0.81 11.89 -2.33
N ILE A 29 -0.48 12.10 -2.54
CA ILE A 29 -1.20 11.66 -3.72
C ILE A 29 -1.34 12.83 -4.69
N SER A 30 -0.85 12.64 -5.92
CA SER A 30 -0.88 13.65 -6.97
C SER A 30 -1.55 13.14 -8.23
N GLY A 31 -2.16 14.06 -8.97
CA GLY A 31 -2.82 13.73 -10.24
C GLY A 31 -3.97 12.73 -10.09
N PHE A 32 -4.65 12.69 -8.93
CA PHE A 32 -5.74 11.75 -8.71
C PHE A 32 -6.89 12.02 -9.66
N SER A 33 -7.28 10.99 -10.39
CA SER A 33 -8.49 10.95 -11.20
C SER A 33 -9.24 9.68 -10.89
N SER A 34 -10.56 9.79 -10.76
CA SER A 34 -11.47 8.66 -10.74
C SER A 34 -12.69 8.96 -11.60
N VAL A 35 -12.84 8.18 -12.67
CA VAL A 35 -13.94 8.32 -13.63
C VAL A 35 -14.82 7.08 -13.59
N CYS A 36 -16.10 7.29 -13.32
CA CYS A 36 -17.09 6.23 -13.23
C CYS A 36 -17.89 6.09 -14.52
N THR A 37 -18.11 4.84 -14.91
CA THR A 37 -19.09 4.42 -15.92
C THR A 37 -20.22 3.66 -15.24
N ALA A 38 -21.25 3.29 -15.99
CA ALA A 38 -22.34 2.45 -15.47
C ALA A 38 -21.87 1.08 -14.93
N ALA A 39 -20.70 0.59 -15.35
CA ALA A 39 -20.19 -0.72 -14.97
C ALA A 39 -19.12 -0.69 -13.88
N THR A 40 -18.25 0.33 -13.87
CA THR A 40 -17.12 0.43 -12.93
C THR A 40 -16.53 1.84 -12.93
N CYS A 41 -15.72 2.17 -11.91
CA CYS A 41 -14.84 3.33 -11.96
C CYS A 41 -13.40 2.90 -12.23
N ARG A 42 -12.68 3.80 -12.89
CA ARG A 42 -11.25 3.68 -13.16
C ARG A 42 -10.55 4.81 -12.45
N TYR A 43 -9.51 4.47 -11.71
CA TYR A 43 -8.70 5.44 -11.00
C TYR A 43 -7.29 5.47 -11.56
N SER A 44 -6.64 6.63 -11.42
CA SER A 44 -5.23 6.84 -11.71
C SER A 44 -4.64 7.92 -10.81
N PHE A 45 -3.42 7.74 -10.32
CA PHE A 45 -2.66 8.75 -9.59
C PHE A 45 -1.17 8.39 -9.54
N ASN A 46 -0.37 9.31 -9.00
CA ASN A 46 0.99 9.03 -8.52
C ASN A 46 1.01 9.18 -7.00
N VAL A 47 1.90 8.46 -6.35
CA VAL A 47 2.10 8.54 -4.90
C VAL A 47 3.57 8.60 -4.56
N SER A 48 3.93 9.50 -3.65
CA SER A 48 5.28 9.60 -3.14
C SER A 48 5.29 9.78 -1.63
N ALA A 49 6.42 9.44 -1.02
CA ALA A 49 6.64 9.68 0.39
C ALA A 49 8.11 9.98 0.66
N PRO A 50 8.41 10.92 1.57
CA PRO A 50 9.77 11.07 2.10
C PRO A 50 10.15 9.84 2.92
N ALA A 51 11.42 9.77 3.34
CA ALA A 51 11.84 8.78 4.32
C ALA A 51 11.00 8.89 5.59
N GLY A 52 10.54 7.75 6.11
CA GLY A 52 9.68 7.72 7.28
C GLY A 52 10.42 7.96 8.59
N PRO A 53 9.69 8.25 9.68
CA PRO A 53 10.25 8.67 10.97
C PRO A 53 11.07 7.60 11.68
N SER A 54 11.04 6.35 11.22
CA SER A 54 11.83 5.24 11.77
C SER A 54 12.76 4.62 10.72
N GLY A 55 13.17 5.40 9.72
CA GLY A 55 14.07 4.94 8.68
C GLY A 55 13.39 4.13 7.57
N GLN A 56 12.07 4.24 7.43
CA GLN A 56 11.39 3.72 6.25
C GLN A 56 11.97 4.39 4.98
N PRO A 57 12.24 3.65 3.90
CA PRO A 57 12.77 4.25 2.68
C PRO A 57 11.76 5.24 2.08
N ALA A 58 12.27 6.34 1.51
CA ALA A 58 11.48 7.18 0.62
C ALA A 58 11.06 6.38 -0.61
N PHE A 59 9.97 6.79 -1.26
CA PHE A 59 9.55 6.20 -2.52
C PHE A 59 8.82 7.22 -3.39
N ASP A 60 8.91 6.99 -4.70
CA ASP A 60 8.11 7.62 -5.73
C ASP A 60 7.52 6.50 -6.61
N ALA A 61 6.20 6.46 -6.73
CA ALA A 61 5.48 5.51 -7.55
C ALA A 61 4.55 6.24 -8.51
N GLU A 62 4.71 5.93 -9.79
CA GLU A 62 3.99 6.56 -10.89
C GLU A 62 3.06 5.57 -11.59
N PHE A 63 2.06 6.11 -12.27
CA PHE A 63 1.10 5.36 -13.06
C PHE A 63 0.34 4.31 -12.23
N CYS A 64 0.03 4.63 -10.98
CA CYS A 64 -0.84 3.81 -10.13
C CYS A 64 -2.26 3.88 -10.70
N SER A 65 -2.76 2.79 -11.25
CA SER A 65 -4.08 2.78 -11.88
C SER A 65 -4.77 1.45 -11.75
N GLY A 66 -6.10 1.48 -11.82
CA GLY A 66 -6.91 0.29 -11.67
C GLY A 66 -8.39 0.54 -11.92
N THR A 67 -9.17 -0.46 -11.55
CA THR A 67 -10.63 -0.38 -11.50
C THR A 67 -11.07 -0.59 -10.05
N SER A 68 -12.24 -0.10 -9.67
CA SER A 68 -12.77 -0.23 -8.30
C SER A 68 -13.25 -1.65 -7.94
N VAL A 69 -12.64 -2.69 -8.55
CA VAL A 69 -12.90 -4.08 -8.20
C VAL A 69 -12.34 -4.32 -6.80
N GLN A 70 -13.23 -4.57 -5.86
CA GLN A 70 -12.87 -4.79 -4.45
C GLN A 70 -12.01 -6.05 -4.30
N GLY A 71 -11.10 -6.05 -3.33
CA GLY A 71 -10.18 -7.16 -3.00
C GLY A 71 -8.88 -7.30 -3.82
N GLY A 72 -8.64 -6.50 -4.87
CA GLY A 72 -7.40 -6.57 -5.65
C GLY A 72 -6.53 -5.31 -5.58
N PHE A 73 -5.53 -5.30 -4.70
CA PHE A 73 -4.41 -4.34 -4.80
C PHE A 73 -3.67 -4.54 -6.13
N LYS A 74 -3.28 -3.43 -6.76
CA LYS A 74 -2.53 -3.39 -8.02
C LYS A 74 -1.25 -2.59 -7.85
N SER A 75 -0.12 -3.18 -8.21
CA SER A 75 1.16 -2.48 -8.26
C SER A 75 1.09 -1.28 -9.22
N CYS A 76 1.75 -0.19 -8.84
CA CYS A 76 1.92 0.96 -9.71
C CYS A 76 2.81 0.61 -10.91
N GLY A 77 2.63 1.32 -12.03
CA GLY A 77 3.34 1.01 -13.28
C GLY A 77 4.85 1.25 -13.21
N VAL A 78 5.27 2.25 -12.43
CA VAL A 78 6.68 2.50 -12.10
C VAL A 78 6.78 2.68 -10.60
N VAL A 79 7.70 1.97 -9.99
CA VAL A 79 8.21 2.26 -8.65
C VAL A 79 9.68 2.63 -8.89
N GLY A 80 10.14 3.79 -8.40
CA GLY A 80 11.47 4.33 -8.75
C GLY A 80 12.58 3.26 -8.68
N VAL A 81 13.58 3.35 -9.57
CA VAL A 81 14.63 2.31 -9.71
C VAL A 81 15.41 2.02 -8.43
N ASP A 82 15.41 2.96 -7.48
CA ASP A 82 16.05 2.85 -6.17
C ASP A 82 15.08 2.51 -5.02
N VAL A 83 13.81 2.20 -5.32
CA VAL A 83 12.81 1.86 -4.30
C VAL A 83 12.95 0.37 -3.94
N PRO A 84 13.28 0.02 -2.69
CA PRO A 84 13.53 -1.37 -2.28
C PRO A 84 12.22 -2.17 -2.05
N GLY A 85 11.16 -1.90 -2.82
CA GLY A 85 9.81 -2.34 -2.51
C GLY A 85 8.80 -2.24 -3.64
N ASP A 86 7.55 -2.58 -3.32
CA ASP A 86 6.38 -2.48 -4.20
C ASP A 86 5.34 -1.54 -3.59
N VAL A 87 4.79 -0.66 -4.42
CA VAL A 87 3.68 0.22 -4.06
C VAL A 87 2.45 -0.26 -4.80
N GLN A 88 1.46 -0.69 -4.04
CA GLN A 88 0.21 -1.19 -4.54
C GLN A 88 -0.94 -0.29 -4.13
N THR A 89 -1.97 -0.24 -4.96
CA THR A 89 -3.11 0.66 -4.78
C THR A 89 -4.42 -0.06 -5.02
N GLN A 90 -5.48 0.45 -4.42
CA GLN A 90 -6.83 0.00 -4.65
C GLN A 90 -7.82 1.15 -4.43
N GLU A 91 -8.90 1.14 -5.19
CA GLU A 91 -10.07 1.97 -4.95
C GLU A 91 -11.25 1.11 -4.46
N PHE A 92 -11.87 1.54 -3.36
CA PHE A 92 -13.18 1.05 -2.93
C PHE A 92 -14.24 2.11 -3.25
N ASN A 93 -14.95 1.92 -4.36
CA ASN A 93 -16.07 2.78 -4.74
C ASN A 93 -17.20 2.67 -3.71
N GLN A 94 -17.62 3.80 -3.14
CA GLN A 94 -18.70 3.91 -2.15
C GLN A 94 -20.03 4.34 -2.78
N GLY A 95 -20.05 4.62 -4.08
CA GLY A 95 -21.19 5.15 -4.81
C GLY A 95 -20.84 6.45 -5.53
N PHE A 96 -21.46 6.67 -6.70
CA PHE A 96 -21.13 7.79 -7.58
C PHE A 96 -21.18 9.16 -6.88
N ASP A 97 -22.18 9.38 -6.02
CA ASP A 97 -22.39 10.65 -5.31
C ASP A 97 -21.63 10.72 -3.96
N ILE A 98 -21.03 9.61 -3.51
CA ILE A 98 -20.31 9.53 -2.23
C ILE A 98 -18.80 9.66 -2.45
N GLY A 99 -18.29 9.05 -3.52
CA GLY A 99 -16.87 8.99 -3.84
C GLY A 99 -16.28 7.61 -3.59
N ALA A 100 -14.98 7.59 -3.29
CA ALA A 100 -14.25 6.36 -3.08
C ALA A 100 -13.25 6.46 -1.92
N ILE A 101 -12.86 5.30 -1.42
CA ILE A 101 -11.71 5.15 -0.52
C ILE A 101 -10.53 4.71 -1.36
N ILE A 102 -9.48 5.52 -1.40
CA ILE A 102 -8.21 5.15 -1.99
C ILE A 102 -7.34 4.54 -0.91
N SER A 103 -6.94 3.29 -1.11
CA SER A 103 -5.99 2.59 -0.26
C SER A 103 -4.66 2.42 -0.98
N VAL A 104 -3.59 2.74 -0.28
CA VAL A 104 -2.21 2.55 -0.73
C VAL A 104 -1.55 1.58 0.23
N ARG A 105 -0.75 0.68 -0.33
CA ARG A 105 0.07 -0.28 0.39
C ARG A 105 1.50 -0.16 -0.10
N TYR A 106 2.44 0.04 0.81
CA TYR A 106 3.86 0.03 0.49
C TYR A 106 4.55 -1.10 1.24
N SER A 107 5.22 -1.98 0.51
CA SER A 107 5.98 -3.09 1.08
C SER A 107 7.44 -3.00 0.70
N PHE A 108 8.35 -3.12 1.66
CA PHE A 108 9.79 -3.09 1.43
C PHE A 108 10.53 -4.00 2.41
N LYS A 109 11.77 -4.35 2.07
CA LYS A 109 12.65 -5.14 2.94
C LYS A 109 13.60 -4.27 3.75
N GLN A 110 13.79 -4.62 5.02
CA GLN A 110 14.87 -4.12 5.88
C GLN A 110 15.51 -5.32 6.57
N GLY A 111 16.71 -5.70 6.13
CA GLY A 111 17.30 -6.99 6.48
C GLY A 111 16.42 -8.14 5.95
N ASP A 112 16.16 -9.13 6.81
CA ASP A 112 15.30 -10.27 6.48
C ASP A 112 13.80 -9.97 6.65
N ILE A 113 13.45 -8.82 7.23
CA ILE A 113 12.06 -8.47 7.53
C ILE A 113 11.43 -7.74 6.34
N THR A 114 10.27 -8.22 5.91
CA THR A 114 9.38 -7.49 5.00
C THR A 114 8.37 -6.69 5.82
N TYR A 115 8.44 -5.36 5.69
CA TYR A 115 7.46 -4.46 6.26
C TYR A 115 6.42 -4.10 5.22
N THR A 116 5.16 -4.04 5.62
CA THR A 116 4.04 -3.60 4.78
C THR A 116 3.24 -2.57 5.54
N TYR A 117 3.13 -1.37 4.99
CA TYR A 117 2.32 -0.28 5.50
C TYR A 117 1.08 -0.15 4.64
N THR A 118 -0.08 0.09 5.26
CA THR A 118 -1.32 0.39 4.55
C THR A 118 -1.92 1.67 5.10
N GLY A 119 -2.32 2.54 4.20
CA GLY A 119 -3.06 3.77 4.50
C GLY A 119 -4.23 3.92 3.55
N ASN A 120 -5.18 4.77 3.93
CA ASN A 120 -6.28 5.12 3.05
C ASN A 120 -6.78 6.55 3.29
N ASN A 121 -7.52 7.08 2.33
CA ASN A 121 -8.26 8.33 2.48
C ASN A 121 -9.54 8.27 1.62
N SER A 122 -10.58 8.98 2.06
CA SER A 122 -11.84 9.12 1.32
C SER A 122 -11.78 10.37 0.45
N VAL A 123 -12.16 10.22 -0.82
CA VAL A 123 -12.08 11.28 -1.83
C VAL A 123 -13.29 11.21 -2.76
N ALA A 124 -13.77 12.37 -3.21
CA ALA A 124 -14.82 12.42 -4.22
C ALA A 124 -14.30 11.89 -5.58
N HIS A 125 -15.18 11.27 -6.37
CA HIS A 125 -14.85 10.99 -7.76
C HIS A 125 -14.66 12.30 -8.53
N THR A 126 -13.55 12.41 -9.27
CA THR A 126 -13.27 13.62 -10.05
C THR A 126 -14.15 13.71 -11.30
N GLY A 127 -14.62 12.56 -11.81
CA GLY A 127 -15.28 12.50 -13.11
C GLY A 127 -14.38 13.10 -14.19
N GLN A 128 -14.97 13.89 -15.10
CA GLN A 128 -14.25 14.62 -16.15
C GLN A 128 -13.66 15.95 -15.66
N GLY A 129 -13.69 16.21 -14.35
CA GLY A 129 -13.17 17.41 -13.73
C GLY A 129 -11.64 17.40 -13.56
N PRO A 130 -11.08 18.42 -12.91
CA PRO A 130 -9.65 18.48 -12.63
C PRO A 130 -9.22 17.34 -11.70
N THR A 131 -7.96 16.96 -11.80
CA THR A 131 -7.37 15.99 -10.87
C THR A 131 -7.28 16.54 -9.45
N ALA A 132 -7.45 15.69 -8.45
CA ALA A 132 -7.28 16.05 -7.06
C ALA A 132 -5.86 15.77 -6.55
N GLN A 133 -5.52 16.41 -5.43
CA GLN A 133 -4.33 16.13 -4.64
C GLN A 133 -4.73 16.04 -3.18
N PHE A 134 -4.17 15.08 -2.45
CA PHE A 134 -4.46 14.85 -1.06
C PHE A 134 -3.37 13.98 -0.44
N THR A 135 -3.43 13.79 0.87
CA THR A 135 -2.47 12.97 1.59
C THR A 135 -3.10 11.72 2.16
N ILE A 136 -2.28 10.68 2.33
CA ILE A 136 -2.63 9.46 3.06
C ILE A 136 -1.64 9.30 4.20
N ILE A 137 -2.13 8.98 5.38
CA ILE A 137 -1.30 8.57 6.51
C ILE A 137 -1.51 7.06 6.68
N PRO A 138 -0.45 6.22 6.63
CA PRO A 138 -0.56 4.80 6.89
C PRO A 138 -0.93 4.60 8.37
N THR A 139 -1.96 3.78 8.58
CA THR A 139 -2.51 3.47 9.91
C THR A 139 -2.25 2.02 10.30
N GLU A 140 -1.90 1.17 9.34
CA GLU A 140 -1.63 -0.24 9.55
C GLU A 140 -0.20 -0.56 9.13
N VAL A 141 0.47 -1.38 9.93
CA VAL A 141 1.79 -1.91 9.63
C VAL A 141 1.87 -3.37 10.02
N THR A 142 2.42 -4.19 9.14
CA THR A 142 2.77 -5.59 9.42
C THR A 142 4.25 -5.80 9.13
N ALA A 143 4.89 -6.67 9.89
CA ALA A 143 6.28 -7.04 9.70
C ALA A 143 6.41 -8.56 9.76
N VAL A 144 6.97 -9.16 8.72
CA VAL A 144 7.09 -10.61 8.55
C VAL A 144 8.54 -10.97 8.24
N ALA A 145 9.09 -11.94 8.97
CA ALA A 145 10.44 -12.49 8.81
C ALA A 145 10.43 -13.73 7.91
#